data_AF-A0A2P5XPK6-F1
#
_entry.id   AF-A0A2P5XPK6-F1
#
_cell.length_a   1.000
_cell.length_b   1.000
_cell.length_c   1.000
_cell.angle_alpha   90.00
_cell.angle_beta   90.00
_cell.angle_gamma   90.00
#
_symmetry.space_group_name_H-M   'P 1'
#
loop_
_entity.id
_entity.type
_entity.pdbx_description
1 polymer ?
#
loop_
_entity_poly.entity_id
_entity_poly.type
_entity_poly.pdbx_seq_one_letter_code
_entity_poly.pdbx_strand_id
1 'polypeptide(L)'
;MPRRRLRDLSIVQNTTNSEEDRKRVGTSSRQKQKFTHTAGSRSFACVAQGTEASSGQKVGRLQLFYITHRKKDGTPMTSKAAEIMEKLKDKKAEYEATSSTDSSVNFEDIDNRIINEVLGPERYGRVRFQGSGVNPTQYFGSTSHQYMPSGSQSQAEV
;
A
#
# COMPACT_ATOMS: atom_id res chain seq x y z
N MET A 1 -4.17 -4.22 -72.46
CA MET A 1 -4.36 -4.91 -71.17
C MET A 1 -4.17 -3.90 -70.03
N PRO A 2 -5.22 -3.43 -69.34
CA PRO A 2 -5.07 -2.44 -68.27
C PRO A 2 -4.67 -3.11 -66.94
N ARG A 3 -3.63 -2.57 -66.30
CA ARG A 3 -3.12 -2.99 -65.00
C ARG A 3 -4.17 -2.75 -63.90
N ARG A 4 -4.59 -3.81 -63.20
CA ARG A 4 -5.48 -3.70 -62.04
C ARG A 4 -4.73 -2.98 -60.92
N ARG A 5 -5.30 -1.83 -60.49
CA ARG A 5 -4.85 -1.03 -59.36
C ARG A 5 -4.86 -1.87 -58.08
N LEU A 6 -3.76 -1.82 -57.32
CA LEU A 6 -3.71 -2.30 -55.94
C LEU A 6 -4.83 -1.62 -55.15
N ARG A 7 -5.64 -2.40 -54.44
CA ARG A 7 -6.59 -1.88 -53.46
C ARG A 7 -5.77 -1.42 -52.26
N ASP A 8 -5.80 -0.13 -52.00
CA ASP A 8 -5.18 0.49 -50.83
C ASP A 8 -5.67 -0.20 -49.55
N LEU A 9 -4.71 -0.55 -48.69
CA LEU A 9 -4.96 -1.01 -47.33
C LEU A 9 -5.74 0.07 -46.57
N SER A 10 -7.04 -0.10 -46.38
CA SER A 10 -7.80 0.67 -45.39
C SER A 10 -7.66 0.01 -44.02
N ILE A 11 -6.47 0.04 -43.43
CA ILE A 11 -6.32 -0.12 -41.98
C ILE A 11 -6.62 1.26 -41.38
N VAL A 12 -7.89 1.60 -41.27
CA VAL A 12 -8.32 2.90 -40.78
C VAL A 12 -9.36 2.68 -39.67
N GLN A 13 -8.91 3.00 -38.44
CA GLN A 13 -9.69 3.39 -37.26
C GLN A 13 -10.23 2.26 -36.36
N ASN A 14 -9.42 1.85 -35.37
CA ASN A 14 -9.89 1.33 -34.08
C ASN A 14 -8.93 1.67 -32.91
N THR A 15 -8.16 2.75 -33.01
CA THR A 15 -7.16 3.14 -32.00
C THR A 15 -7.62 4.25 -31.04
N THR A 16 -8.59 5.08 -31.45
CA THR A 16 -8.98 6.31 -30.74
C THR A 16 -9.83 6.07 -29.49
N ASN A 17 -10.63 5.00 -29.43
CA ASN A 17 -11.40 4.66 -28.23
C ASN A 17 -10.51 4.26 -27.04
N SER A 18 -9.28 3.80 -27.29
CA SER A 18 -8.42 3.22 -26.24
C SER A 18 -7.75 4.25 -25.34
N GLU A 19 -7.39 5.43 -25.84
CA GLU A 19 -6.66 6.44 -25.06
C GLU A 19 -7.59 7.23 -24.14
N GLU A 20 -8.76 7.61 -24.65
CA GLU A 20 -9.75 8.35 -23.89
C GLU A 20 -10.32 7.50 -22.76
N ASP A 21 -10.57 6.21 -23.02
CA ASP A 21 -10.99 5.24 -21.99
C ASP A 21 -9.90 5.02 -20.94
N ARG A 22 -8.63 4.86 -21.35
CA ARG A 22 -7.50 4.76 -20.39
C ARG A 22 -7.38 6.00 -19.52
N LYS A 23 -7.57 7.20 -20.09
CA LYS A 23 -7.55 8.47 -19.35
C LYS A 23 -8.68 8.51 -18.32
N ARG A 24 -9.91 8.16 -18.73
CA ARG A 24 -11.10 8.10 -17.86
C ARG A 24 -10.91 7.12 -16.70
N VAL A 25 -10.44 5.91 -16.98
CA VAL A 25 -10.12 4.89 -15.97
C VAL A 25 -9.06 5.40 -14.99
N GLY A 26 -7.98 6.02 -15.52
CA GLY A 26 -6.93 6.59 -14.70
C GLY A 26 -7.44 7.70 -13.75
N THR A 27 -8.29 8.60 -14.25
CA THR A 27 -8.90 9.64 -13.40
C THR A 27 -9.82 9.06 -12.33
N SER A 28 -10.68 8.10 -12.69
CA SER A 28 -11.58 7.44 -11.72
C SER A 28 -10.78 6.70 -10.64
N SER A 29 -9.70 6.01 -11.02
CA SER A 29 -8.81 5.32 -10.08
C SER A 29 -8.11 6.29 -9.12
N ARG A 30 -7.54 7.39 -9.64
CA ARG A 30 -6.91 8.43 -8.82
C ARG A 30 -7.91 9.09 -7.85
N GLN A 31 -9.14 9.36 -8.28
CA GLN A 31 -10.19 9.90 -7.41
C GLN A 31 -10.55 8.96 -6.25
N LYS A 32 -10.39 7.64 -6.44
CA LYS A 32 -10.59 6.65 -5.38
C LYS A 32 -9.39 6.54 -4.43
N GLN A 33 -8.23 7.11 -4.77
CA GLN A 33 -7.06 7.14 -3.91
C GLN A 33 -7.21 8.21 -2.81
N LYS A 34 -7.94 7.85 -1.75
CA LYS A 34 -8.25 8.75 -0.61
C LYS A 34 -7.18 8.73 0.49
N PHE A 35 -6.07 8.04 0.26
CA PHE A 35 -5.03 7.76 1.23
C PHE A 35 -3.66 8.15 0.65
N THR A 36 -3.46 9.46 0.52
CA THR A 36 -2.22 10.05 0.01
C THR A 36 -1.28 10.40 1.17
N HIS A 37 0.02 10.19 0.94
CA HIS A 37 1.06 10.57 1.90
C HIS A 37 1.52 12.02 1.65
N THR A 38 2.15 12.63 2.67
CA THR A 38 2.61 14.01 2.73
C THR A 38 4.12 14.17 2.54
N ALA A 39 4.85 13.07 2.34
CA ALA A 39 6.30 13.08 2.13
C ALA A 39 6.74 13.82 0.85
N GLY A 40 5.80 14.17 -0.05
CA GLY A 40 6.09 14.83 -1.32
C GLY A 40 6.92 13.94 -2.23
N SER A 41 7.98 14.49 -2.83
CA SER A 41 8.89 13.74 -3.71
C SER A 41 9.88 12.85 -2.96
N ARG A 42 9.85 12.82 -1.62
CA ARG A 42 10.72 11.94 -0.84
C ARG A 42 10.13 10.53 -0.80
N SER A 43 10.97 9.54 -1.10
CA SER A 43 10.61 8.13 -0.90
C SER A 43 10.44 7.83 0.59
N PHE A 44 9.66 6.80 0.91
CA PHE A 44 9.47 6.36 2.28
C PHE A 44 10.77 5.90 2.94
N ALA A 45 11.66 5.26 2.16
CA ALA A 45 13.01 4.91 2.62
C ALA A 45 13.82 6.17 3.02
N CYS A 46 13.74 7.25 2.24
CA CYS A 46 14.41 8.51 2.58
C CYS A 46 13.81 9.18 3.83
N VAL A 47 12.49 9.05 4.05
CA VAL A 47 11.84 9.55 5.27
C VAL A 47 12.26 8.74 6.49
N ALA A 48 12.27 7.41 6.38
CA ALA A 48 12.74 6.51 7.43
C ALA A 48 14.18 6.83 7.80
N GLN A 49 15.11 6.79 6.83
CA GLN A 49 16.53 7.05 7.07
C GLN A 49 16.80 8.41 7.72
N GLY A 50 16.13 9.47 7.25
CA GLY A 50 16.30 10.80 7.85
C GLY A 50 15.78 10.87 9.29
N THR A 51 14.73 10.13 9.60
CA THR A 51 14.18 10.05 10.96
C THR A 51 15.10 9.23 11.86
N GLU A 52 15.54 8.06 11.40
CA GLU A 52 16.47 7.17 12.12
C GLU A 52 17.79 7.88 12.44
N ALA A 53 18.31 8.67 11.49
CA ALA A 53 19.51 9.47 11.71
C ALA A 53 19.32 10.53 12.82
N SER A 54 18.11 11.06 12.99
CA SER A 54 17.80 12.07 14.01
C SER A 54 17.45 11.47 15.38
N SER A 55 16.78 10.31 15.40
CA SER A 55 16.35 9.65 16.64
C SER A 55 17.37 8.64 17.18
N GLY A 56 18.28 8.14 16.33
CA GLY A 56 19.16 7.02 16.64
C GLY A 56 18.43 5.67 16.76
N GLN A 57 17.14 5.62 16.42
CA GLN A 57 16.29 4.43 16.56
C GLN A 57 15.68 4.06 15.22
N LYS A 58 15.59 2.75 14.96
CA LYS A 58 14.94 2.20 13.75
C LYS A 58 13.47 2.61 13.70
N VAL A 59 13.00 3.01 12.53
CA VAL A 59 11.62 3.48 12.36
C VAL A 59 10.73 2.29 12.01
N GLY A 60 9.77 2.01 12.90
CA GLY A 60 8.74 0.99 12.68
C GLY A 60 7.76 1.35 11.56
N ARG A 61 7.00 0.36 11.06
CA ARG A 61 6.02 0.56 9.98
C ARG A 61 4.90 1.51 10.41
N LEU A 62 4.39 1.35 11.63
CA LEU A 62 3.36 2.24 12.16
C LEU A 62 3.90 3.65 12.34
N GLN A 63 5.13 3.79 12.83
CA GLN A 63 5.79 5.09 12.98
C GLN A 63 5.98 5.79 11.63
N LEU A 64 6.47 5.05 10.62
CA LEU A 64 6.61 5.56 9.26
C LEU A 64 5.27 6.02 8.69
N PHE A 65 4.20 5.26 8.94
CA PHE A 65 2.85 5.64 8.55
C PHE A 65 2.43 6.99 9.18
N TYR A 66 2.64 7.16 10.49
CA TYR A 66 2.31 8.43 11.17
C TYR A 66 3.10 9.62 10.61
N ILE A 67 4.39 9.46 10.35
CA ILE A 67 5.23 10.53 9.79
C ILE A 67 4.75 10.90 8.38
N THR A 68 4.47 9.90 7.55
CA THR A 68 4.16 10.10 6.14
C THR A 68 2.72 10.49 5.85
N HIS A 69 1.80 10.40 6.82
CA HIS A 69 0.37 10.73 6.61
C HIS A 69 -0.13 11.88 7.49
N ARG A 70 0.79 12.55 8.20
CA ARG A 70 0.52 13.81 8.91
C ARG A 70 1.02 14.99 8.10
N LYS A 71 0.32 16.11 8.21
CA LYS A 71 0.81 17.40 7.75
C LYS A 71 1.96 17.88 8.63
N LYS A 72 2.62 18.96 8.20
CA LYS A 72 3.67 19.64 8.99
C LYS A 72 3.16 20.16 10.35
N ASP A 73 1.87 20.50 10.45
CA ASP A 73 1.21 20.90 11.70
C ASP A 73 0.84 19.71 12.61
N GLY A 74 1.11 18.47 12.18
CA GLY A 74 0.77 17.26 12.91
C GLY A 74 -0.70 16.83 12.76
N THR A 75 -1.54 17.51 11.99
CA THR A 75 -2.92 17.07 11.74
C THR A 75 -2.96 15.98 10.66
N PRO A 76 -3.91 15.04 10.75
CA PRO A 76 -4.15 14.08 9.68
C PRO A 76 -4.64 14.78 8.42
N MET A 77 -4.34 14.21 7.25
CA MET A 77 -4.74 14.80 5.97
C MET A 77 -6.24 14.77 5.71
N THR A 78 -6.91 13.72 6.14
CA THR A 78 -8.35 13.48 5.92
C THR A 78 -8.96 12.88 7.17
N SER A 79 -10.28 13.01 7.34
CA SER A 79 -11.01 12.37 8.44
C SER A 79 -10.84 10.85 8.46
N LYS A 80 -10.84 10.21 7.29
CA LYS A 80 -10.58 8.77 7.17
C LYS A 80 -9.17 8.38 7.60
N ALA A 81 -8.17 9.21 7.29
CA ALA A 81 -6.82 8.98 7.79
C ALA A 81 -6.75 9.14 9.32
N ALA A 82 -7.47 10.11 9.87
CA ALA A 82 -7.59 10.30 11.32
C ALA A 82 -8.17 9.06 12.01
N GLU A 83 -9.28 8.53 11.50
CA GLU A 83 -9.94 7.33 12.04
C GLU A 83 -9.01 6.11 12.02
N ILE A 84 -8.29 5.90 10.92
CA ILE A 84 -7.32 4.80 10.81
C ILE A 84 -6.15 5.01 11.78
N MET A 85 -5.64 6.22 11.90
CA MET A 85 -4.55 6.55 12.84
C MET A 85 -4.95 6.28 14.29
N GLU A 86 -6.17 6.65 14.67
CA GLU A 86 -6.72 6.40 16.00
C GLU A 86 -6.81 4.90 16.28
N LYS A 87 -7.43 4.13 15.37
CA LYS A 87 -7.52 2.66 15.50
C LYS A 87 -6.16 1.98 15.62
N LEU A 88 -5.16 2.41 14.85
CA LEU A 88 -3.81 1.87 14.92
C LEU A 88 -3.12 2.21 16.25
N LYS A 89 -3.36 3.42 16.78
CA LYS A 89 -2.79 3.86 18.05
C LYS A 89 -3.40 3.11 19.22
N ASP A 90 -4.72 2.94 19.22
CA ASP A 90 -5.44 2.20 20.27
C ASP A 90 -5.00 0.74 20.30
N LYS A 91 -4.91 0.10 19.14
CA LYS A 91 -4.41 -1.27 19.02
C LYS A 91 -2.96 -1.41 19.47
N LYS A 92 -2.11 -0.45 19.14
CA LYS A 92 -0.72 -0.45 19.61
C LYS A 92 -0.64 -0.37 21.14
N ALA A 93 -1.44 0.50 21.77
CA ALA A 93 -1.49 0.59 23.22
C ALA A 93 -2.03 -0.70 23.89
N GLU A 94 -3.03 -1.34 23.28
CA GLU A 94 -3.56 -2.65 23.73
C GLU A 94 -2.46 -3.74 23.70
N TYR A 95 -1.70 -3.81 22.60
CA TYR A 95 -0.58 -4.74 22.48
C TYR A 95 0.57 -4.42 23.44
N GLU A 96 0.91 -3.16 23.65
CA GLU A 96 1.94 -2.76 24.63
C GLU A 96 1.54 -3.09 26.07
N ALA A 97 0.25 -2.99 26.41
CA ALA A 97 -0.26 -3.36 27.73
C ALA A 97 -0.21 -4.89 27.96
N THR A 98 -0.41 -5.68 26.90
CA THR A 98 -0.45 -7.16 26.98
C THR A 98 0.91 -7.82 26.77
N SER A 99 1.81 -7.21 25.97
CA SER A 99 3.16 -7.71 25.67
C SER A 99 4.13 -7.63 26.84
N SER A 100 3.73 -7.00 27.96
CA SER A 100 4.44 -7.12 29.24
C SER A 100 4.60 -8.58 29.73
N THR A 101 3.96 -9.55 29.07
CA THR A 101 3.93 -10.97 29.46
C THR A 101 4.80 -11.89 28.59
N ASP A 102 5.15 -11.54 27.35
CA ASP A 102 5.82 -12.46 26.40
C ASP A 102 7.03 -11.81 25.73
N SER A 103 8.22 -12.07 26.28
CA SER A 103 9.48 -11.39 25.92
C SER A 103 10.04 -11.71 24.52
N SER A 104 9.35 -12.54 23.73
CA SER A 104 9.84 -13.08 22.45
C SER A 104 9.28 -12.39 21.20
N VAL A 105 8.26 -11.53 21.33
CA VAL A 105 7.56 -10.98 20.17
C VAL A 105 8.34 -9.81 19.57
N ASN A 106 8.71 -9.93 18.29
CA ASN A 106 9.41 -8.89 17.55
C ASN A 106 8.51 -7.66 17.35
N PHE A 107 9.02 -6.45 17.61
CA PHE A 107 8.26 -5.20 17.47
C PHE A 107 7.70 -5.03 16.05
N GLU A 108 8.48 -5.40 15.02
CA GLU A 108 8.00 -5.40 13.63
C GLU A 108 6.82 -6.35 13.39
N ASP A 109 6.78 -7.50 14.07
CA ASP A 109 5.68 -8.47 13.93
C ASP A 109 4.40 -7.98 14.61
N ILE A 110 4.53 -7.27 15.74
CA ILE A 110 3.41 -6.59 16.39
C ILE A 110 2.81 -5.54 15.44
N ASP A 111 3.66 -4.69 14.85
CA ASP A 111 3.23 -3.70 13.85
C ASP A 111 2.48 -4.38 12.69
N ASN A 112 3.01 -5.49 12.15
CA ASN A 112 2.39 -6.22 11.04
C ASN A 112 1.00 -6.77 11.41
N ARG A 113 0.87 -7.31 12.63
CA ARG A 113 -0.39 -7.87 13.14
C ARG A 113 -1.43 -6.79 13.35
N ILE A 114 -1.07 -5.67 13.96
CA ILE A 114 -1.94 -4.50 14.15
C ILE A 114 -2.47 -3.98 12.80
N ILE A 115 -1.58 -3.88 11.80
CA ILE A 115 -1.96 -3.43 10.45
C ILE A 115 -3.01 -4.35 9.83
N ASN A 116 -2.83 -5.66 9.98
CA ASN A 116 -3.77 -6.64 9.46
C ASN A 116 -5.12 -6.60 10.18
N GLU A 117 -5.15 -6.40 11.50
CA GLU A 117 -6.38 -6.26 12.26
C GLU A 117 -7.16 -5.00 11.87
N VAL A 118 -6.48 -3.87 11.66
CA VAL A 118 -7.15 -2.59 11.37
C VAL A 118 -7.52 -2.43 9.90
N LEU A 119 -6.67 -2.88 8.97
CA LEU A 119 -6.83 -2.66 7.54
C LEU A 119 -7.13 -3.91 6.72
N GLY A 120 -7.18 -5.07 7.37
CA GLY A 120 -7.23 -6.38 6.72
C GLY A 120 -5.85 -6.82 6.22
N PRO A 121 -5.75 -8.07 5.72
CA PRO A 121 -4.50 -8.63 5.26
C PRO A 121 -3.83 -7.78 4.18
N GLU A 122 -2.54 -8.01 4.05
CA GLU A 122 -1.72 -7.43 3.00
C GLU A 122 -2.24 -7.85 1.61
N ARG A 123 -1.89 -7.09 0.58
CA ARG A 123 -2.35 -7.38 -0.80
C ARG A 123 -1.23 -8.01 -1.61
N TYR A 124 -1.60 -8.88 -2.54
CA TYR A 124 -0.63 -9.45 -3.48
C TYR A 124 0.14 -8.34 -4.20
N GLY A 125 1.46 -8.49 -4.24
CA GLY A 125 2.37 -7.56 -4.93
C GLY A 125 2.69 -6.26 -4.20
N ARG A 126 2.06 -5.94 -3.06
CA ARG A 126 2.35 -4.70 -2.32
C ARG A 126 2.19 -4.82 -0.81
N VAL A 127 3.17 -4.31 -0.07
CA VAL A 127 3.10 -4.14 1.39
C VAL A 127 2.50 -2.77 1.74
N ARG A 128 1.49 -2.76 2.62
CA ARG A 128 0.89 -1.52 3.13
C ARG A 128 1.93 -0.66 3.85
N PHE A 129 1.78 0.65 3.76
CA PHE A 129 2.65 1.65 4.42
C PHE A 129 4.12 1.67 4.00
N GLN A 130 4.57 0.78 3.10
CA GLN A 130 5.95 0.74 2.59
C GLN A 130 6.12 1.49 1.25
N GLY A 131 5.06 2.10 0.74
CA GLY A 131 5.11 2.86 -0.52
C GLY A 131 4.87 1.99 -1.74
N SER A 132 5.56 2.29 -2.84
CA SER A 132 5.49 1.56 -4.11
C SER A 132 6.70 0.65 -4.29
N GLY A 133 6.55 -0.47 -4.99
CA GLY A 133 7.66 -1.37 -5.35
C GLY A 133 8.01 -2.43 -4.30
N VAL A 134 7.59 -2.27 -3.05
CA VAL A 134 7.83 -3.26 -1.99
C VAL A 134 6.78 -4.37 -2.03
N ASN A 135 7.20 -5.60 -2.32
CA ASN A 135 6.31 -6.76 -2.33
C ASN A 135 6.43 -7.62 -1.05
N PRO A 136 5.38 -8.38 -0.68
CA PRO A 136 5.36 -9.17 0.56
C PRO A 136 6.47 -10.22 0.65
N THR A 137 6.82 -10.89 -0.46
CA THR A 137 7.84 -11.93 -0.47
C THR A 137 9.23 -11.38 -0.14
N GLN A 138 9.57 -10.20 -0.67
CA GLN A 138 10.85 -9.53 -0.37
C GLN A 138 10.89 -8.97 1.04
N TYR A 139 9.75 -8.48 1.55
CA TYR A 139 9.70 -7.82 2.84
C TYR A 139 9.61 -8.80 4.02
N PHE A 140 8.72 -9.78 3.95
CA PHE A 140 8.50 -10.76 5.01
C PHE A 140 9.28 -12.07 4.79
N GLY A 141 9.79 -12.32 3.57
CA GLY A 141 10.44 -13.59 3.25
C GLY A 141 9.48 -14.76 3.33
N SER A 142 9.95 -15.86 3.93
CA SER A 142 9.21 -17.12 4.05
C SER A 142 7.92 -16.99 4.87
N THR A 143 7.81 -16.01 5.77
CA THR A 143 6.63 -15.79 6.63
C THR A 143 5.55 -14.93 5.97
N SER A 144 5.74 -14.49 4.71
CA SER A 144 4.77 -13.64 3.99
C SER A 144 3.34 -14.19 3.99
N HIS A 145 3.17 -15.51 3.93
CA HIS A 145 1.86 -16.18 3.96
C HIS A 145 1.04 -15.88 5.23
N GLN A 146 1.69 -15.58 6.36
CA GLN A 146 1.02 -15.23 7.63
C GLN A 146 0.27 -13.90 7.55
N TYR A 147 0.72 -13.01 6.65
CA TYR A 147 0.17 -11.67 6.51
C TYR A 147 -0.68 -11.49 5.26
N MET A 148 -0.74 -12.51 4.39
CA MET A 148 -1.50 -12.52 3.15
C MET A 148 -2.92 -13.11 3.37
N PRO A 149 -3.87 -12.82 2.46
CA PRO A 149 -5.15 -13.52 2.47
C PRO A 149 -4.90 -15.01 2.20
N SER A 150 -5.53 -15.89 2.96
CA SER A 150 -5.61 -17.30 2.59
C SER A 150 -6.34 -17.37 1.24
N GLY A 151 -5.66 -17.94 0.23
CA GLY A 151 -6.30 -18.17 -1.06
C GLY A 151 -7.56 -18.97 -0.84
N SER A 152 -8.70 -18.47 -1.32
CA SER A 152 -9.97 -19.17 -1.27
C SER A 152 -9.77 -20.57 -1.88
N GLN A 153 -9.82 -21.61 -1.05
CA GLN A 153 -10.10 -22.95 -1.53
C GLN A 153 -11.48 -22.87 -2.16
N SER A 154 -11.54 -22.73 -3.48
CA SER A 154 -12.77 -23.00 -4.22
C SER A 154 -13.14 -24.45 -3.91
N GLN A 155 -14.16 -24.67 -3.08
CA GLN A 155 -14.80 -25.96 -3.02
C GLN A 155 -15.36 -26.21 -4.42
N ALA A 156 -14.76 -27.17 -5.13
CA ALA A 156 -15.41 -27.78 -6.27
C ALA A 156 -16.62 -28.53 -5.69
N GLU A 157 -17.81 -27.99 -5.92
CA GLU A 157 -19.06 -28.71 -5.71
C GLU A 157 -19.05 -29.91 -6.67
N VAL A 158 -19.22 -31.10 -6.11
CA VAL A 158 -19.27 -32.39 -6.83
C VAL A 158 -20.69 -32.68 -7.26
#